data_AF-A0A2Z4UC11-F1
#
_entry.id   AF-A0A2Z4UC11-F1
#
_cell.length_a   1.000
_cell.length_b   1.000
_cell.length_c   1.000
_cell.angle_alpha   90.00
_cell.angle_beta   90.00
_cell.angle_gamma   90.00
#
_symmetry.space_group_name_H-M   'P 1'
#
loop_
_entity.id
_entity.type
_entity.pdbx_description
1 polymer ?
#
loop_
_entity_poly.entity_id
_entity_poly.type
_entity_poly.pdbx_seq_one_letter_code
_entity_poly.pdbx_strand_id
1 'polypeptide(L)'
;MSKFSQLLSQYIQEKNVRIYSLAEYCGIDRSLMYKIVHGKHTPGSASAVDKIADYLHLTPGECRELTDAYFITVQGSDNFYRRKHVLAFLNDFKNIVNRDTLNLSFSFQTSYTQNLIPLDGETNVNQAIFNLVAWQAQKESGEIHMLIQPNFPFLTQLLLSIARNCHQLTIHQLIYLNKYGLC
;
A
#
# COMPACT_ATOMS: atom_id res chain seq x y z
N MET A 1 25.34 18.54 12.31
CA MET A 1 24.78 17.90 11.09
C MET A 1 23.49 17.20 11.48
N SER A 2 22.45 17.27 10.64
CA SER A 2 21.21 16.53 10.90
C SER A 2 21.41 15.04 10.62
N LYS A 3 20.59 14.19 11.24
CA LYS A 3 20.57 12.73 10.98
C LYS A 3 20.39 12.44 9.49
N PHE A 4 19.60 13.26 8.79
CA PHE A 4 19.43 13.18 7.33
C PHE A 4 20.76 13.36 6.59
N SER A 5 21.51 14.43 6.85
CA SER A 5 22.77 14.70 6.15
C SER A 5 23.85 13.64 6.40
N GLN A 6 23.84 13.02 7.59
CA GLN A 6 24.73 11.92 7.92
C GLN A 6 24.41 10.66 7.11
N LEU A 7 23.14 10.24 7.09
CA LEU A 7 22.69 9.09 6.29
C LEU A 7 22.92 9.30 4.79
N LEU A 8 22.58 10.48 4.28
CA LEU A 8 22.80 10.82 2.88
C LEU A 8 24.28 10.73 2.50
N SER A 9 25.16 11.29 3.34
CA SER A 9 26.60 11.23 3.11
C SER A 9 27.13 9.80 3.14
N GLN A 10 26.64 8.97 4.08
CA GLN A 10 26.98 7.55 4.16
C GLN A 10 26.58 6.81 2.89
N TYR A 11 25.33 6.93 2.43
CA TYR A 11 24.87 6.24 1.22
C TYR A 11 25.61 6.70 -0.05
N ILE A 12 25.95 7.98 -0.16
CA ILE A 12 26.77 8.49 -1.27
C ILE A 12 28.16 7.85 -1.27
N GLN A 13 28.78 7.68 -0.09
CA GLN A 13 30.08 7.06 0.05
C GLN A 13 30.04 5.56 -0.24
N GLU A 14 29.09 4.83 0.36
CA GLU A 14 28.93 3.38 0.19
C GLU A 14 28.67 3.00 -1.27
N LYS A 15 27.86 3.80 -1.97
CA LYS A 15 27.50 3.55 -3.37
C LYS A 15 28.45 4.22 -4.38
N ASN A 16 29.51 4.86 -3.88
CA ASN A 16 30.53 5.56 -4.68
C ASN A 16 29.93 6.53 -5.72
N VAL A 17 28.97 7.34 -5.28
CA VAL A 17 28.21 8.23 -6.15
C VAL A 17 28.86 9.60 -6.26
N ARG A 18 28.97 10.12 -7.48
CA ARG A 18 29.42 11.50 -7.72
C ARG A 18 28.29 12.48 -7.39
N ILE A 19 28.49 13.34 -6.39
CA ILE A 19 27.53 14.38 -5.96
C ILE A 19 27.07 15.25 -7.13
N TYR A 20 27.96 15.54 -8.07
CA TYR A 20 27.64 16.25 -9.31
C TYR A 20 26.50 15.60 -10.09
N SER A 21 26.59 14.29 -10.33
CA SER A 21 25.64 13.55 -11.17
C SER A 21 24.31 13.35 -10.45
N LEU A 22 24.36 13.19 -9.12
CA LEU A 22 23.18 13.22 -8.26
C LEU A 22 22.45 14.57 -8.36
N ALA A 23 23.16 15.69 -8.31
CA ALA A 23 22.58 17.03 -8.43
C ALA A 23 21.87 17.23 -9.78
N GLU A 24 22.53 16.82 -10.86
CA GLU A 24 21.99 16.89 -12.23
C GLU A 24 20.71 16.06 -12.38
N TYR A 25 20.72 14.81 -11.90
CA TYR A 25 19.53 13.95 -11.94
C TYR A 25 18.36 14.52 -11.14
N CYS A 26 18.63 15.05 -9.94
CA CYS A 26 17.59 15.59 -9.09
C CYS A 26 17.05 16.96 -9.57
N GLY A 27 17.72 17.61 -10.53
CA GLY A 27 17.42 18.98 -10.94
C GLY A 27 17.73 20.01 -9.84
N ILE A 28 18.72 19.73 -8.99
CA ILE A 28 19.12 20.58 -7.86
C ILE A 28 20.43 21.28 -8.23
N ASP A 29 20.53 22.59 -7.96
CA ASP A 29 21.79 23.32 -8.16
C ASP A 29 22.95 22.64 -7.41
N ARG A 30 24.12 22.56 -8.04
CA ARG A 30 25.28 21.84 -7.50
C ARG A 30 25.67 22.37 -6.12
N SER A 31 25.71 23.69 -5.97
CA SER A 31 26.11 24.33 -4.71
C SER A 31 25.08 24.04 -3.62
N LEU A 32 23.79 24.00 -3.99
CA LEU A 32 22.72 23.58 -3.08
C LEU A 32 22.84 22.10 -2.69
N MET A 33 23.09 21.20 -3.63
CA MET A 33 23.30 19.77 -3.35
C MET A 33 24.48 19.56 -2.40
N TYR A 34 25.61 20.24 -2.60
CA TYR A 34 26.73 20.20 -1.65
C TYR A 34 26.33 20.68 -0.26
N LYS A 35 25.53 21.76 -0.15
CA LYS A 35 25.00 22.22 1.15
C LYS A 35 24.07 21.19 1.80
N ILE A 36 23.24 20.49 1.01
CA ILE A 36 22.35 19.42 1.49
C ILE A 36 23.16 18.25 2.05
N VAL A 37 24.12 17.74 1.27
CA VAL A 37 25.00 16.63 1.68
C VAL A 37 25.75 16.97 2.97
N HIS A 38 26.25 18.21 3.10
CA HIS A 38 26.97 18.66 4.30
C HIS A 38 26.04 19.16 5.44
N GLY A 39 24.72 19.02 5.31
CA GLY A 39 23.76 19.39 6.35
C GLY A 39 23.66 20.89 6.64
N LYS A 40 24.09 21.74 5.69
CA LYS A 40 23.91 23.21 5.72
C LYS A 40 22.56 23.64 5.16
N HIS A 41 21.85 22.74 4.46
CA HIS A 41 20.52 22.99 3.90
C HIS A 41 19.70 21.70 3.93
N THR A 42 18.38 21.82 4.02
CA THR A 42 17.44 20.68 3.90
C THR A 42 16.89 20.58 2.47
N PRO A 43 16.57 19.38 1.96
CA PRO A 43 15.84 19.26 0.71
C PRO A 43 14.51 20.03 0.75
N GLY A 44 14.16 20.70 -0.36
CA GLY A 44 12.97 21.56 -0.42
C GLY A 44 11.64 20.81 -0.35
N SER A 45 11.62 19.51 -0.62
CA SER A 45 10.42 18.68 -0.62
C SER A 45 10.74 17.20 -0.42
N ALA A 46 9.72 16.41 -0.05
CA ALA A 46 9.83 14.95 -0.01
C ALA A 46 10.14 14.36 -1.40
N SER A 47 9.54 14.90 -2.47
CA SER A 47 9.84 14.49 -3.85
C SER A 47 11.32 14.66 -4.23
N ALA A 48 12.01 15.67 -3.67
CA ALA A 48 13.45 15.79 -3.86
C ALA A 48 14.22 14.65 -3.17
N VAL A 49 13.75 14.18 -2.01
CA VAL A 49 14.31 13.03 -1.30
C VAL A 49 14.06 11.74 -2.07
N ASP A 50 12.88 11.57 -2.67
CA ASP A 50 12.54 10.40 -3.49
C ASP A 50 13.48 10.30 -4.70
N LYS A 51 13.69 11.39 -5.44
CA LYS A 51 14.67 11.41 -6.54
C LYS A 51 16.10 11.10 -6.11
N ILE A 52 16.50 11.56 -4.92
CA ILE A 52 17.80 11.22 -4.34
C ILE A 52 17.87 9.72 -4.05
N ALA A 53 16.83 9.16 -3.44
CA ALA A 53 16.76 7.73 -3.13
C ALA A 53 16.77 6.85 -4.40
N ASP A 54 16.04 7.27 -5.43
CA ASP A 54 15.98 6.60 -6.73
C ASP A 54 17.35 6.57 -7.41
N TYR A 55 18.03 7.71 -7.44
CA TYR A 55 19.37 7.83 -8.03
C TYR A 55 20.42 7.00 -7.29
N LEU A 56 20.31 6.94 -5.96
CA LEU A 56 21.15 6.12 -5.12
C LEU A 56 20.74 4.64 -5.14
N HIS A 57 19.68 4.27 -5.87
CA HIS A 57 19.15 2.90 -5.89
C HIS A 57 18.99 2.32 -4.48
N LEU A 58 18.39 3.12 -3.59
CA LEU A 58 18.19 2.71 -2.20
C LEU A 58 17.21 1.53 -2.12
N THR A 59 17.49 0.62 -1.19
CA THR A 59 16.54 -0.46 -0.88
C THR A 59 15.29 0.12 -0.20
N PRO A 60 14.16 -0.60 -0.17
CA PRO A 60 12.96 -0.12 0.51
C PRO A 60 13.16 0.22 2.00
N GLY A 61 14.14 -0.41 2.67
CA GLY A 61 14.52 -0.08 4.04
C GLY A 61 15.27 1.25 4.11
N GLU A 62 16.31 1.40 3.29
CA GLU A 62 17.12 2.63 3.17
C GLU A 62 16.25 3.85 2.78
N CYS A 63 15.30 3.68 1.85
CA CYS A 63 14.35 4.75 1.49
C CYS A 63 13.54 5.23 2.69
N ARG A 64 13.03 4.30 3.51
CA ARG A 64 12.26 4.65 4.72
C ARG A 64 13.15 5.37 5.73
N GLU A 65 14.36 4.89 5.96
CA GLU A 65 15.29 5.52 6.90
C GLU A 65 15.65 6.95 6.49
N LEU A 66 15.96 7.15 5.21
CA LEU A 66 16.29 8.48 4.68
C LEU A 66 15.09 9.44 4.76
N THR A 67 13.90 8.94 4.41
CA THR A 67 12.64 9.71 4.45
C THR A 67 12.23 10.07 5.87
N ASP A 68 12.32 9.14 6.81
CA ASP A 68 12.07 9.39 8.24
C ASP A 68 13.07 10.45 8.76
N ALA A 69 14.34 10.32 8.42
CA ALA A 69 15.35 11.29 8.82
C ALA A 69 15.10 12.69 8.24
N TYR A 70 14.60 12.78 7.00
CA TYR A 70 14.17 14.03 6.39
C TYR A 70 13.02 14.66 7.18
N PHE A 71 11.95 13.92 7.44
CA PHE A 71 10.79 14.45 8.16
C PHE A 71 11.10 14.82 9.61
N ILE A 72 11.96 14.06 10.30
CA ILE A 72 12.47 14.43 11.62
C ILE A 72 13.22 15.77 11.55
N THR A 73 14.02 15.98 10.50
CA THR A 73 14.77 17.23 10.32
C THR A 73 13.85 18.42 10.04
N VAL A 74 12.77 18.23 9.28
CA VAL A 74 11.85 19.32 8.89
C VAL A 74 10.79 19.61 9.98
N GLN A 75 10.26 18.59 10.64
CA GLN A 75 9.10 18.70 11.53
C GLN A 75 9.47 18.66 13.02
N GLY A 76 10.70 18.21 13.33
CA GLY A 76 11.14 17.89 14.69
C GLY A 76 10.77 16.47 15.11
N SER A 77 11.62 15.86 15.93
CA SER A 77 11.48 14.48 16.40
C SER A 77 10.13 14.21 17.06
N ASP A 78 9.73 15.06 18.01
CA ASP A 78 8.50 14.84 18.79
C ASP A 78 7.25 14.84 17.91
N ASN A 79 7.14 15.81 17.00
CA ASN A 79 6.00 15.89 16.07
C ASN A 79 5.96 14.70 15.12
N PHE A 80 7.12 14.30 14.60
CA PHE A 80 7.23 13.15 13.70
C PHE A 80 6.76 11.87 14.39
N TYR A 81 7.33 11.53 15.56
CA TYR A 81 6.97 10.31 16.27
C TYR A 81 5.52 10.33 16.78
N ARG A 82 5.02 11.47 17.27
CA ARG A 82 3.59 11.61 17.63
C ARG A 82 2.68 11.27 16.46
N ARG A 83 2.92 11.86 15.28
CA ARG A 83 2.13 11.57 14.07
C ARG A 83 2.26 10.12 13.63
N LYS A 84 3.48 9.55 13.68
CA LYS A 84 3.74 8.16 13.33
C LYS A 84 3.01 7.18 14.25
N HIS A 85 3.01 7.43 15.56
CA HIS A 85 2.31 6.60 16.53
C HIS A 85 0.79 6.70 16.41
N VAL A 86 0.24 7.90 16.18
CA VAL A 86 -1.20 8.06 15.93
C VAL A 86 -1.61 7.32 14.66
N LEU A 87 -0.84 7.42 13.58
CA LEU A 87 -1.13 6.70 12.34
C LEU A 87 -1.06 5.17 12.54
N ALA A 88 -0.05 4.69 13.25
CA ALA A 88 0.07 3.27 13.60
C ALA A 88 -1.15 2.79 14.40
N PHE A 89 -1.54 3.54 15.43
CA PHE A 89 -2.73 3.25 16.22
C PHE A 89 -4.01 3.19 15.37
N LEU A 90 -4.22 4.15 14.46
CA LEU A 90 -5.40 4.16 13.58
C LEU A 90 -5.42 2.99 12.60
N ASN A 91 -4.25 2.57 12.10
CA ASN A 91 -4.15 1.39 11.25
C ASN A 91 -4.43 0.11 12.03
N ASP A 92 -3.93 0.01 13.26
CA ASP A 92 -4.16 -1.13 14.15
C ASP A 92 -5.59 -1.15 14.72
N PHE A 93 -6.28 -0.02 14.74
CA PHE A 93 -7.66 0.08 15.22
C PHE A 93 -8.61 -0.87 14.49
N LYS A 94 -8.39 -1.12 13.19
CA LYS A 94 -9.13 -2.11 12.42
C LYS A 94 -9.01 -3.52 12.99
N ASN A 95 -7.89 -3.86 13.61
CA ASN A 95 -7.66 -5.17 14.24
C ASN A 95 -8.24 -5.22 15.67
N ILE A 96 -8.33 -4.06 16.34
CA ILE A 96 -8.90 -3.94 17.69
C ILE A 96 -10.43 -4.07 17.66
N VAL A 97 -11.10 -3.42 16.70
CA VAL A 97 -12.57 -3.40 16.60
C VAL A 97 -13.16 -4.69 16.02
N ASN A 98 -12.41 -5.42 15.18
CA ASN A 98 -12.89 -6.67 14.56
C ASN A 98 -12.69 -7.93 15.42
N ARG A 99 -12.40 -7.78 16.73
CA ARG A 99 -12.30 -8.92 17.65
C ARG A 99 -13.65 -9.49 18.05
N ASP A 100 -14.72 -8.70 17.95
CA ASP A 100 -16.07 -9.20 18.13
C ASP A 100 -16.56 -9.76 16.81
N THR A 101 -16.60 -11.08 16.74
CA THR A 101 -17.14 -11.88 15.65
C THR A 101 -18.55 -11.42 15.31
N LEU A 102 -18.65 -10.57 14.28
CA LEU A 102 -19.90 -10.41 13.56
C LEU A 102 -20.20 -11.75 12.91
N ASN A 103 -21.02 -12.56 13.59
CA ASN A 103 -21.66 -13.74 13.02
C ASN A 103 -22.57 -13.25 11.88
N LEU A 104 -22.00 -13.09 10.69
CA LEU A 104 -22.76 -12.84 9.48
C LEU A 104 -23.53 -14.13 9.16
N SER A 105 -24.81 -14.14 9.47
CA SER A 105 -25.75 -15.08 8.88
C SER A 105 -26.03 -14.62 7.45
N PHE A 106 -25.44 -15.31 6.47
CA PHE A 106 -25.72 -15.06 5.07
C PHE A 106 -27.08 -15.68 4.71
N SER A 107 -28.12 -14.86 4.59
CA SER A 107 -29.36 -15.25 3.92
C SER A 107 -29.24 -14.90 2.44
N PHE A 108 -29.17 -15.92 1.59
CA PHE A 108 -29.29 -15.74 0.14
C PHE A 108 -30.67 -16.18 -0.33
N GLN A 109 -31.22 -15.47 -1.31
CA GLN A 109 -32.35 -15.93 -2.09
C GLN A 109 -31.82 -16.44 -3.42
N THR A 110 -31.69 -17.76 -3.55
CA THR A 110 -31.36 -18.37 -4.84
C THR A 110 -32.66 -18.75 -5.55
N SER A 111 -32.91 -18.11 -6.69
CA SER A 111 -33.94 -18.54 -7.65
C SER A 111 -33.41 -18.39 -9.07
N TYR A 112 -32.14 -18.74 -9.29
CA TYR A 112 -31.58 -18.84 -10.63
C TYR A 112 -31.97 -20.19 -11.21
N THR A 113 -33.12 -20.25 -11.86
CA THR A 113 -33.65 -21.45 -12.51
C THR A 113 -33.14 -21.64 -13.94
N GLN A 114 -32.42 -20.64 -14.47
CA GLN A 114 -31.91 -20.60 -15.83
C GLN A 114 -30.39 -20.68 -15.85
N ASN A 115 -29.84 -21.37 -16.85
CA ASN A 115 -28.38 -21.56 -17.02
C ASN A 115 -27.64 -20.27 -17.41
N LEU A 116 -28.35 -19.31 -18.03
CA LEU A 116 -27.79 -18.03 -18.48
C LEU A 116 -28.78 -16.93 -18.13
N ILE A 117 -28.32 -15.95 -17.35
CA ILE A 117 -29.15 -14.84 -16.86
C ILE A 117 -28.44 -13.54 -17.21
N PRO A 118 -29.04 -12.67 -18.04
CA PRO A 118 -28.50 -11.35 -18.26
C PRO A 118 -28.68 -10.52 -16.99
N LEU A 119 -27.59 -9.91 -16.52
CA LEU A 119 -27.60 -8.99 -15.39
C LEU A 119 -27.35 -7.58 -15.92
N ASP A 120 -28.18 -6.63 -15.50
CA ASP A 120 -28.06 -5.24 -15.88
C ASP A 120 -28.02 -4.34 -14.63
N GLY A 121 -27.15 -3.33 -14.66
CA GLY A 121 -26.92 -2.42 -13.55
C GLY A 121 -26.03 -2.99 -12.43
N GLU A 122 -25.27 -2.10 -11.80
CA GLU A 122 -24.29 -2.44 -10.75
C GLU A 122 -24.93 -3.18 -9.57
N THR A 123 -26.13 -2.76 -9.13
CA THR A 123 -26.83 -3.40 -8.01
C THR A 123 -27.15 -4.87 -8.27
N ASN A 124 -27.65 -5.20 -9.47
CA ASN A 124 -28.02 -6.58 -9.80
C ASN A 124 -26.77 -7.46 -9.96
N VAL A 125 -25.70 -6.91 -10.53
CA VAL A 125 -24.39 -7.58 -10.61
C VAL A 125 -23.84 -7.85 -9.21
N ASN A 126 -23.82 -6.84 -8.34
CA ASN A 126 -23.34 -6.98 -6.95
C ASN A 126 -24.17 -8.00 -6.16
N GLN A 127 -25.50 -7.98 -6.32
CA GLN A 127 -26.39 -8.93 -5.65
C GLN A 127 -26.15 -10.37 -6.12
N ALA A 128 -25.97 -10.58 -7.43
CA ALA A 128 -25.67 -11.90 -7.97
C ALA A 128 -24.32 -12.43 -7.45
N ILE A 129 -23.31 -11.56 -7.41
CA ILE A 129 -21.99 -11.89 -6.88
C ILE A 129 -22.08 -12.21 -5.39
N PHE A 130 -22.81 -11.42 -4.60
CA PHE A 130 -23.06 -11.70 -3.18
C PHE A 130 -23.67 -13.09 -2.99
N ASN A 131 -24.74 -13.41 -3.71
CA ASN A 131 -25.42 -14.69 -3.62
C ASN A 131 -24.51 -15.87 -3.97
N LEU A 132 -23.71 -15.75 -5.04
CA LEU A 132 -22.78 -16.80 -5.48
C LEU A 132 -21.70 -17.07 -4.42
N VAL A 133 -21.08 -16.02 -3.91
CA VAL A 133 -20.00 -16.14 -2.91
C VAL A 133 -20.57 -16.67 -1.58
N ALA A 134 -21.72 -16.16 -1.13
CA ALA A 134 -22.39 -16.63 0.08
C ALA A 134 -22.83 -18.10 0.00
N TRP A 135 -23.36 -18.53 -1.16
CA TRP A 135 -23.72 -19.92 -1.40
C TRP A 135 -22.51 -20.85 -1.33
N GLN A 136 -21.39 -20.44 -1.93
CA GLN A 136 -20.18 -21.25 -1.92
C GLN A 136 -19.51 -21.27 -0.54
N ALA A 137 -19.60 -20.19 0.23
CA ALA A 137 -19.08 -20.10 1.59
C ALA A 137 -19.79 -21.02 2.60
N GLN A 138 -21.03 -21.45 2.32
CA GLN A 138 -21.76 -22.41 3.17
C GLN A 138 -21.41 -23.88 2.89
N LYS A 139 -20.63 -24.18 1.83
CA LYS A 139 -20.20 -25.54 1.53
C LYS A 139 -18.94 -25.90 2.31
N GLU A 140 -18.86 -27.15 2.76
CA GLU A 140 -17.68 -27.68 3.45
C GLU A 140 -16.40 -27.65 2.59
N SER A 141 -16.54 -27.66 1.27
CA SER A 141 -15.44 -27.56 0.28
C SER A 141 -15.79 -26.57 -0.84
N GLY A 142 -16.11 -25.33 -0.46
CA GLY A 142 -16.41 -24.27 -1.41
C GLY A 142 -15.16 -23.84 -2.21
N GLU A 143 -15.28 -23.79 -3.53
CA GLU A 143 -14.28 -23.21 -4.45
C GLU A 143 -14.86 -22.08 -5.31
N ILE A 144 -14.14 -20.96 -5.43
CA ILE A 144 -14.50 -19.85 -6.31
C ILE A 144 -13.35 -19.58 -7.28
N HIS A 145 -13.63 -19.68 -8.58
CA HIS A 145 -12.67 -19.33 -9.64
C HIS A 145 -13.06 -17.99 -10.26
N MET A 146 -12.14 -17.04 -10.25
CA MET A 146 -12.39 -15.66 -10.70
C MET A 146 -11.38 -15.23 -11.76
N LEU A 147 -11.90 -14.68 -12.85
CA LEU A 147 -11.13 -13.96 -13.86
C LEU A 147 -11.59 -12.49 -13.83
N ILE A 148 -10.97 -11.70 -12.97
CA ILE A 148 -11.40 -10.32 -12.69
C ILE A 148 -10.20 -9.40 -12.61
N GLN A 149 -10.41 -8.13 -12.99
CA GLN A 149 -9.44 -7.08 -12.68
C GLN A 149 -9.46 -6.78 -11.17
N PRO A 150 -8.31 -6.41 -10.57
CA PRO A 150 -8.24 -6.09 -9.14
C PRO A 150 -9.05 -4.84 -8.74
N ASN A 151 -9.63 -4.12 -9.71
CA ASN A 151 -10.36 -2.88 -9.49
C ASN A 151 -11.88 -3.10 -9.35
N PHE A 152 -12.29 -4.02 -8.48
CA PHE A 152 -13.69 -4.26 -8.16
C PHE A 152 -13.93 -4.19 -6.64
N PRO A 153 -14.13 -2.97 -6.09
CA PRO A 153 -14.13 -2.73 -4.64
C PRO A 153 -15.15 -3.56 -3.86
N PHE A 154 -16.35 -3.75 -4.41
CA PHE A 154 -17.43 -4.51 -3.78
C PHE A 154 -17.00 -5.95 -3.47
N LEU A 155 -16.47 -6.65 -4.46
CA LEU A 155 -16.03 -8.04 -4.29
C LEU A 155 -14.85 -8.13 -3.33
N THR A 156 -13.89 -7.21 -3.39
CA THR A 156 -12.77 -7.19 -2.44
C THR A 156 -13.26 -7.06 -1.00
N GLN A 157 -14.22 -6.18 -0.73
CA GLN A 157 -14.82 -6.02 0.60
C GLN A 157 -15.64 -7.24 1.03
N LEU A 158 -16.37 -7.85 0.11
CA LEU A 158 -17.14 -9.06 0.34
C LEU A 158 -16.23 -10.25 0.72
N LEU A 159 -15.16 -10.49 -0.05
CA LEU A 159 -14.20 -11.56 0.21
C LEU A 159 -13.48 -11.36 1.54
N LEU A 160 -13.10 -10.12 1.88
CA LEU A 160 -12.50 -9.81 3.19
C LEU A 160 -13.46 -10.10 4.35
N SER A 161 -14.75 -9.85 4.16
CA SER A 161 -15.79 -10.16 5.17
C SER A 161 -15.94 -11.67 5.37
N ILE A 162 -15.85 -12.45 4.30
CA ILE A 162 -16.03 -13.91 4.35
C ILE A 162 -14.77 -14.63 4.83
N ALA A 163 -13.58 -14.19 4.42
CA ALA A 163 -12.30 -14.77 4.83
C ALA A 163 -12.10 -14.78 6.36
N ARG A 164 -12.77 -13.87 7.07
CA ARG A 164 -12.74 -13.79 8.54
C ARG A 164 -13.54 -14.89 9.22
N ASN A 165 -14.59 -15.41 8.55
CA ASN A 165 -15.59 -16.29 9.13
C ASN A 165 -15.61 -17.69 8.50
N CYS A 166 -15.06 -17.87 7.29
CA CYS A 166 -15.08 -19.12 6.54
C CYS A 166 -13.66 -19.59 6.22
N HIS A 167 -13.15 -20.57 6.96
CA HIS A 167 -11.80 -21.13 6.76
C HIS A 167 -11.73 -22.24 5.70
N GLN A 168 -12.87 -22.69 5.17
CA GLN A 168 -12.99 -23.81 4.23
C GLN A 168 -13.18 -23.38 2.77
N LEU A 169 -13.33 -22.08 2.50
CA LEU A 169 -13.53 -21.54 1.17
C LEU A 169 -12.18 -21.30 0.46
N THR A 170 -11.97 -21.97 -0.67
CA THR A 170 -10.79 -21.77 -1.51
C THR A 170 -11.10 -20.82 -2.65
N ILE A 171 -10.24 -19.82 -2.86
CA ILE A 171 -10.42 -18.80 -3.89
C ILE A 171 -9.24 -18.85 -4.86
N HIS A 172 -9.53 -19.10 -6.13
CA HIS A 172 -8.57 -19.06 -7.23
C HIS A 172 -8.80 -17.80 -8.06
N GLN A 173 -7.85 -16.87 -8.04
CA GLN A 173 -7.94 -15.63 -8.82
C GLN A 173 -6.83 -15.56 -9.87
N LEU A 174 -7.23 -15.36 -11.13
CA LEU A 174 -6.30 -14.99 -12.20
C LEU A 174 -6.23 -13.46 -12.27
N ILE A 175 -5.09 -12.91 -11.86
CA ILE A 175 -4.83 -11.46 -11.87
C ILE A 175 -4.08 -11.08 -13.14
N TYR A 176 -4.62 -10.12 -13.89
CA TYR A 176 -3.89 -9.47 -14.99
C TYR A 176 -3.09 -8.29 -14.42
N LEU A 177 -1.77 -8.44 -14.30
CA LEU A 177 -0.87 -7.36 -13.86
C LEU A 177 -0.51 -6.47 -15.05
N ASN A 178 -1.01 -5.23 -15.04
CA ASN A 178 -0.62 -4.23 -16.03
C ASN A 178 0.78 -3.70 -15.70
N LYS A 179 1.67 -3.60 -16.69
CA LYS A 179 3.13 -3.40 -16.55
C LYS A 179 3.61 -2.04 -15.97
N TYR A 180 2.75 -1.18 -15.44
CA TYR A 180 3.13 0.18 -15.03
C TYR A 180 2.75 0.47 -13.58
N GLY A 181 3.76 0.46 -12.70
CA GLY A 181 3.66 0.89 -11.30
C GLY A 181 5.03 0.85 -10.62
N LEU A 182 5.88 1.85 -10.91
CA LEU A 182 7.14 2.15 -10.23
C LEU A 182 6.87 3.09 -9.04
N CYS A 183 7.83 3.06 -8.09
CA CYS A 183 7.94 3.82 -6.83
C CYS A 183 7.27 5.19 -6.78
#